data_AF-A0A8B9WMH3-F1
#
_entry.id   AF-A0A8B9WMH3-F1
#
_cell.length_a   1.000
_cell.length_b   1.000
_cell.length_c   1.000
_cell.angle_alpha   90.00
_cell.angle_beta   90.00
_cell.angle_gamma   90.00
#
_symmetry.space_group_name_H-M   'P 1'
#
loop_
_entity.id
_entity.type
_entity.pdbx_description
1 polymer ?
#
loop_
_entity_poly.entity_id
_entity_poly.type
_entity_poly.pdbx_seq_one_letter_code
_entity_poly.pdbx_strand_id
1 'polypeptide(L)'
;MGTGDFICISMTGGAPWGFRLQGGKEQQQPLQVAKIRSQSKASGSGLCEGDEVVSINGNPCADLTYPEVIKLMESITDSLQMLVKSRLDALFLFLEDQSHLPSLQHLLGYTSLLTATLASQRMGS
;
A
#
# COMPACT_ATOMS: atom_id res chain seq x y z
N MET A 1 -8.87 -19.93 0.60
CA MET A 1 -9.86 -18.84 0.53
C MET A 1 -9.10 -17.59 0.90
N GLY A 2 -8.85 -16.67 -0.04
CA GLY A 2 -8.02 -15.51 0.22
C GLY A 2 -8.78 -14.55 1.13
N THR A 3 -8.41 -14.51 2.41
CA THR A 3 -8.73 -13.37 3.28
C THR A 3 -8.02 -12.18 2.67
N GLY A 4 -8.74 -11.33 1.95
CA GLY A 4 -8.20 -10.00 1.68
C GLY A 4 -8.04 -9.33 3.03
N ASP A 5 -6.82 -8.99 3.42
CA ASP A 5 -6.55 -8.40 4.71
C ASP A 5 -7.10 -6.97 4.70
N PHE A 6 -8.28 -6.81 5.31
CA PHE A 6 -8.90 -5.52 5.53
C PHE A 6 -8.32 -4.90 6.80
N ILE A 7 -7.82 -3.67 6.68
CA ILE A 7 -7.19 -2.95 7.79
C ILE A 7 -8.07 -1.74 8.13
N CYS A 8 -8.32 -1.57 9.42
CA CYS A 8 -8.99 -0.37 9.92
C CYS A 8 -7.94 0.67 10.34
N ILE A 9 -7.98 1.84 9.71
CA ILE A 9 -7.08 2.96 9.94
C ILE A 9 -7.86 4.05 10.66
N SER A 10 -7.37 4.52 11.80
CA SER A 10 -7.98 5.59 12.58
C SER A 10 -7.02 6.75 12.76
N MET A 11 -7.50 7.96 12.48
CA MET A 11 -6.72 9.20 12.53
C MET A 11 -7.52 10.25 13.30
N THR A 12 -6.89 10.97 14.21
CA THR A 12 -7.55 11.97 15.06
C THR A 12 -6.96 13.38 14.86
N GLY A 13 -7.61 14.39 15.43
CA GLY A 13 -7.15 15.78 15.38
C GLY A 13 -7.49 16.51 14.07
N GLY A 14 -8.55 16.08 13.37
CA GLY A 14 -9.19 16.79 12.26
C GLY A 14 -8.44 16.95 10.95
N ALA A 15 -9.08 17.51 9.93
CA ALA A 15 -8.40 17.76 8.64
C ALA A 15 -7.28 18.82 8.79
N PRO A 16 -6.20 18.75 7.99
CA PRO A 16 -5.93 17.80 6.91
C PRO A 16 -5.30 16.48 7.40
N TRP A 17 -5.73 15.38 6.79
CA TRP A 17 -5.25 14.02 7.11
C TRP A 17 -3.90 13.68 6.45
N GLY A 18 -3.62 14.29 5.29
CA GLY A 18 -2.33 14.18 4.61
C GLY A 18 -2.23 13.09 3.54
N PHE A 19 -3.34 12.69 2.94
CA PHE A 19 -3.38 11.82 1.77
C PHE A 19 -4.28 12.40 0.68
N ARG A 20 -4.23 11.80 -0.52
CA ARG A 20 -5.13 12.08 -1.65
C ARG A 20 -5.81 10.80 -2.09
N LEU A 21 -7.04 10.92 -2.58
CA LEU A 21 -7.80 9.82 -3.16
C LEU A 21 -7.84 9.95 -4.69
N GLN A 22 -8.05 8.82 -5.36
CA GLN A 22 -8.32 8.71 -6.79
C GLN A 22 -9.35 7.62 -7.07
N GLY A 23 -9.88 7.62 -8.29
CA GLY A 23 -10.90 6.66 -8.72
C GLY A 23 -12.29 7.06 -8.25
N GLY A 24 -13.15 6.06 -8.02
CA GLY A 24 -14.56 6.24 -7.69
C GLY A 24 -15.48 5.64 -8.74
N LYS A 25 -16.76 5.47 -8.36
CA LYS A 25 -17.76 4.76 -9.17
C LYS A 25 -17.90 5.32 -10.60
N GLU A 26 -17.85 6.64 -10.74
CA GLU A 26 -18.02 7.31 -12.04
C GLU A 26 -16.88 6.99 -13.03
N GLN A 27 -15.67 6.71 -12.53
CA GLN A 27 -14.50 6.41 -13.35
C GLN A 27 -14.34 4.90 -13.61
N GLN A 28 -15.29 4.08 -13.14
CA GLN A 28 -15.20 2.61 -13.12
C GLN A 28 -13.88 2.11 -12.50
N GLN A 29 -13.35 2.86 -11.54
CA GLN A 29 -12.10 2.55 -10.83
C GLN A 29 -12.37 2.45 -9.33
N PRO A 30 -11.71 1.53 -8.63
CA PRO A 30 -11.81 1.46 -7.17
C PRO A 30 -11.34 2.76 -6.53
N LEU A 31 -11.98 3.16 -5.43
CA LEU A 31 -11.53 4.31 -4.64
C LEU A 31 -10.21 3.93 -3.95
N GLN A 32 -9.13 4.62 -4.29
CA GLN A 32 -7.78 4.26 -3.81
C GLN A 32 -7.02 5.45 -3.27
N VAL A 33 -6.07 5.17 -2.37
CA VAL A 33 -5.11 6.17 -1.88
C VAL A 33 -4.07 6.44 -2.97
N ALA A 34 -4.14 7.63 -3.57
CA ALA A 34 -3.26 8.04 -4.66
C ALA A 34 -1.87 8.48 -4.19
N LYS A 35 -1.84 9.22 -3.07
CA LYS A 35 -0.62 9.82 -2.55
C LYS A 35 -0.70 10.00 -1.04
N ILE A 36 0.40 9.76 -0.34
CA ILE A 36 0.55 10.09 1.07
C ILE A 36 1.67 11.11 1.22
N ARG A 37 1.39 12.17 2.00
CA ARG A 37 2.38 13.19 2.34
C ARG A 37 3.28 12.67 3.46
N SER A 38 4.59 12.80 3.29
CA SER A 38 5.59 12.48 4.32
C SER A 38 5.34 13.27 5.61
N GLN A 39 5.58 12.63 6.76
CA GLN A 39 5.37 13.22 8.09
C GLN A 39 3.93 13.71 8.33
N SER A 40 2.95 13.10 7.65
CA SER A 40 1.53 13.36 7.91
C SER A 40 0.92 12.31 8.83
N LYS A 41 -0.31 12.55 9.28
CA LYS A 41 -1.08 11.58 10.05
C LYS A 41 -1.27 10.28 9.27
N ALA A 42 -1.52 10.37 7.96
CA ALA A 42 -1.71 9.19 7.11
C ALA A 42 -0.44 8.35 7.02
N SER A 43 0.71 9.01 6.92
CA SER A 43 2.02 8.33 6.91
C SER A 43 2.30 7.61 8.23
N GLY A 44 1.83 8.15 9.36
CA GLY A 44 2.00 7.54 10.68
C GLY A 44 0.95 6.50 11.06
N SER A 45 -0.17 6.42 10.32
CA SER A 45 -1.28 5.52 10.63
C SER A 45 -1.16 4.14 9.97
N GLY A 46 -0.13 3.92 9.14
CA GLY A 46 0.04 2.69 8.36
C GLY A 46 -0.75 2.65 7.05
N LEU A 47 -1.40 3.75 6.67
CA LEU A 47 -2.03 3.88 5.35
C LEU A 47 -0.94 3.86 4.28
N CYS A 48 -1.17 3.16 3.17
CA CYS A 48 -0.22 3.05 2.07
C CYS A 48 -0.82 3.54 0.74
N GLU A 49 0.05 4.00 -0.17
CA GLU A 49 -0.35 4.33 -1.54
C GLU A 49 -0.80 3.06 -2.28
N GLY A 50 -1.95 3.12 -2.93
CA GLY A 50 -2.56 1.97 -3.61
C GLY A 50 -3.52 1.14 -2.75
N ASP A 51 -3.68 1.44 -1.46
CA ASP A 51 -4.73 0.85 -0.64
C ASP A 51 -6.11 1.22 -1.18
N GLU A 52 -7.01 0.24 -1.25
CA GLU A 52 -8.39 0.43 -1.68
C GLU A 52 -9.28 0.80 -0.49
N VAL A 53 -9.96 1.94 -0.58
CA VAL A 53 -10.85 2.45 0.46
C VAL A 53 -12.22 1.82 0.32
N VAL A 54 -12.58 0.98 1.28
CA VAL A 54 -13.82 0.22 1.33
C VAL A 54 -14.91 1.01 2.04
N SER A 55 -14.56 1.67 3.14
CA SER A 55 -15.49 2.53 3.88
C SER A 55 -14.79 3.69 4.58
N ILE A 56 -15.55 4.77 4.79
CA ILE A 56 -15.12 5.99 5.50
C ILE A 56 -16.14 6.27 6.61
N ASN A 57 -15.69 6.27 7.87
CA ASN A 57 -16.51 6.44 9.07
C ASN A 57 -17.77 5.55 9.05
N GLY A 58 -17.62 4.28 8.65
CA GLY A 58 -18.70 3.31 8.54
C GLY A 58 -19.57 3.42 7.28
N ASN A 59 -19.37 4.44 6.44
CA ASN A 59 -20.09 4.58 5.18
C ASN A 59 -19.35 3.84 4.06
N PRO A 60 -19.98 2.85 3.39
CA PRO A 60 -19.36 2.11 2.29
C PRO A 60 -19.13 3.03 1.09
N CYS A 61 -17.95 2.91 0.47
CA CYS A 61 -17.54 3.75 -0.65
C CYS A 61 -17.77 3.12 -2.03
N ALA A 62 -18.20 1.85 -2.09
CA ALA A 62 -18.40 1.11 -3.34
C ALA A 62 -19.38 1.80 -4.30
N ASP A 63 -20.43 2.43 -3.76
CA ASP A 63 -21.47 3.08 -4.54
C ASP A 63 -21.33 4.60 -4.66
N LEU A 64 -20.31 5.18 -4.03
CA LEU A 64 -20.11 6.63 -3.97
C LEU A 64 -19.31 7.14 -5.17
N THR A 65 -19.75 8.26 -5.72
CA THR A 65 -18.99 9.04 -6.70
C THR A 65 -17.86 9.82 -6.03
N TYR A 66 -16.83 10.21 -6.78
CA TYR A 66 -15.72 10.99 -6.21
C TYR A 66 -16.20 12.26 -5.48
N PRO A 67 -17.11 13.10 -6.03
CA PRO A 67 -17.60 14.28 -5.30
C PRO A 67 -18.38 13.93 -4.02
N GLU A 68 -19.10 12.81 -3.97
CA GLU A 68 -19.76 12.35 -2.74
C GLU A 68 -18.75 11.94 -1.67
N VAL A 69 -17.67 11.26 -2.06
CA VAL A 69 -16.56 10.92 -1.17
C VAL A 69 -15.90 12.17 -0.61
N ILE A 70 -15.67 13.20 -1.43
CA ILE A 70 -15.11 14.47 -0.95
C ILE A 70 -16.04 15.14 0.05
N LYS A 71 -17.35 15.25 -0.23
CA LYS A 71 -18.32 15.80 0.71
C LYS A 71 -18.36 15.01 2.02
N LEU A 72 -18.28 13.69 1.94
CA LEU A 72 -18.22 12.82 3.11
C LEU A 72 -16.95 13.11 3.93
N MET A 73 -15.79 13.24 3.28
CA MET A 73 -14.54 13.59 3.94
C MET A 73 -14.57 14.97 4.59
N GLU A 74 -15.18 15.96 3.93
CA GLU A 74 -15.35 17.33 4.44
C GLU A 74 -16.27 17.39 5.66
N SER A 75 -17.25 16.48 5.76
CA SER A 75 -18.13 16.35 6.93
C SER A 75 -17.41 15.84 8.18
N ILE A 76 -16.18 15.33 8.06
CA ILE A 76 -15.45 14.70 9.16
C ILE A 76 -14.53 15.71 9.83
N THR A 77 -14.89 16.14 11.04
CA THR A 77 -14.20 17.23 11.73
C THR A 77 -13.09 16.77 12.66
N ASP A 78 -13.29 15.70 13.43
CA ASP A 78 -12.39 15.35 14.54
C ASP A 78 -11.61 14.06 14.31
N SER A 79 -12.29 13.02 13.83
CA SER A 79 -11.74 11.67 13.71
C SER A 79 -12.17 11.00 12.41
N LEU A 80 -11.18 10.54 11.65
CA LEU A 80 -11.37 9.79 10.41
C LEU A 80 -11.02 8.32 10.66
N GLN A 81 -12.00 7.45 10.46
CA GLN A 81 -11.83 6.01 10.40
C GLN A 81 -12.02 5.55 8.95
N MET A 82 -11.12 4.72 8.46
CA MET A 82 -11.22 4.12 7.13
C MET A 82 -11.04 2.61 7.24
N LEU A 83 -11.88 1.87 6.53
CA LEU A 83 -11.59 0.46 6.23
C LEU A 83 -10.93 0.42 4.87
N VAL A 84 -9.70 -0.08 4.82
CA VAL A 84 -8.96 -0.25 3.58
C VAL A 84 -8.67 -1.72 3.32
N LYS A 85 -8.56 -2.09 2.06
CA LYS A 85 -8.03 -3.37 1.63
C LYS A 85 -6.60 -3.14 1.16
N SER A 86 -5.63 -3.63 1.92
CA SER A 86 -4.24 -3.41 1.54
C SER A 86 -3.83 -4.35 0.41
N ARG A 87 -3.01 -3.82 -0.50
CA ARG A 87 -2.34 -4.63 -1.52
C ARG A 87 -1.01 -5.21 -1.03
N LEU A 88 -0.46 -4.67 0.05
CA LEU A 88 0.88 -5.01 0.52
C LEU A 88 0.91 -6.20 1.48
N ASP A 89 -0.21 -6.56 2.15
CA ASP A 89 -0.27 -7.83 2.90
C ASP A 89 0.01 -9.03 2.00
N ALA A 90 -0.44 -9.00 0.74
CA ALA A 90 -0.13 -10.05 -0.23
C ALA A 90 1.36 -10.12 -0.62
N LEU A 91 2.11 -9.01 -0.51
CA LEU A 91 3.54 -8.96 -0.82
C LEU A 91 4.42 -9.18 0.42
N PHE A 92 3.94 -8.78 1.60
CA PHE A 92 4.60 -9.03 2.86
C PHE A 92 4.44 -10.51 3.27
N LEU A 93 3.28 -11.13 3.06
CA LEU A 93 3.11 -12.58 3.19
C LEU A 93 3.97 -13.37 2.18
N PHE A 94 4.22 -12.82 0.99
CA PHE A 94 5.17 -13.43 0.04
C PHE A 94 6.63 -13.31 0.48
N LEU A 95 6.99 -12.24 1.21
CA LEU A 95 8.32 -12.08 1.79
C LEU A 95 8.51 -12.86 3.09
N GLU A 96 7.46 -13.04 3.89
CA GLU A 96 7.53 -13.70 5.20
C GLU A 96 7.44 -15.24 5.11
N ASP A 97 6.98 -15.78 3.97
CA ASP A 97 7.15 -17.20 3.62
C ASP A 97 8.62 -17.58 3.34
N GLN A 98 9.55 -16.61 3.31
CA GLN A 98 11.01 -16.85 3.37
C GLN A 98 11.51 -17.26 4.77
N SER A 99 10.64 -17.84 5.62
CA SER A 99 11.08 -18.58 6.80
C SER A 99 11.35 -20.06 6.50
N HIS A 100 11.05 -20.54 5.29
CA HIS A 100 11.58 -21.82 4.78
C HIS A 100 12.49 -21.57 3.57
N LEU A 101 13.65 -20.97 3.82
CA LEU A 101 14.76 -20.94 2.85
C LEU A 101 14.93 -22.35 2.26
N PRO A 102 14.73 -22.58 0.95
CA PRO A 102 15.37 -23.72 0.33
C PRO A 102 16.86 -23.47 0.50
N SER A 103 17.49 -24.34 1.30
CA SER A 103 18.92 -24.40 1.61
C SER A 103 19.79 -23.77 0.51
N LEU A 104 20.76 -22.94 0.92
CA LEU A 104 21.73 -22.22 0.08
C LEU A 104 22.68 -23.14 -0.70
N GLN A 105 22.12 -24.04 -1.50
CA GLN A 105 22.81 -24.94 -2.44
C GLN A 105 22.31 -24.74 -3.87
N HIS A 106 21.16 -24.08 -4.10
CA HIS A 106 20.73 -23.67 -5.45
C HIS A 106 21.08 -22.21 -5.83
N LEU A 107 21.52 -21.37 -4.87
CA LEU A 107 21.95 -19.99 -5.16
C LEU A 107 23.39 -19.89 -5.70
N LEU A 108 24.09 -21.01 -5.91
CA LEU A 108 25.33 -21.04 -6.69
C LEU A 108 25.09 -21.05 -8.21
N GLY A 109 23.83 -21.07 -8.67
CA GLY A 109 23.47 -20.94 -10.08
C GLY A 109 23.32 -19.50 -10.57
N TYR A 110 23.01 -18.54 -9.68
CA TYR A 110 22.74 -17.15 -10.07
C TYR A 110 23.93 -16.19 -9.93
N THR A 111 25.01 -16.60 -9.27
CA THR A 111 26.23 -15.78 -9.12
C THR A 111 27.12 -15.79 -10.37
N SER A 112 26.85 -16.65 -11.36
CA SER A 112 27.66 -16.75 -12.59
C SER A 112 27.50 -15.52 -13.51
N LEU A 113 26.31 -14.90 -13.59
CA LEU A 113 26.11 -13.75 -14.47
C LEU A 113 26.59 -12.40 -13.89
N LEU A 114 26.88 -12.32 -12.59
CA LEU A 114 27.43 -11.10 -11.98
C LEU A 114 28.96 -11.15 -11.79
N THR A 115 29.58 -12.33 -11.84
CA THR A 115 31.05 -12.46 -11.69
C THR A 115 31.81 -12.36 -13.02
N ALA A 116 31.16 -12.64 -14.15
CA ALA A 116 31.84 -12.67 -15.45
C ALA A 116 32.27 -11.29 -16.01
N THR A 117 31.72 -10.17 -15.52
CA THR A 117 32.03 -8.83 -16.07
C THR A 117 33.07 -8.04 -15.27
N LEU A 118 33.34 -8.41 -14.02
CA LEU A 118 34.34 -7.73 -13.17
C LEU A 118 35.65 -8.53 -13.00
N ALA A 119 35.81 -9.66 -13.70
CA ALA A 119 37.08 -10.38 -13.82
C ALA A 119 37.97 -9.87 -14.98
N SER A 120 37.52 -8.87 -15.78
CA SER A 120 38.33 -8.26 -16.84
C SER A 120 39.08 -6.99 -16.42
N GLN A 121 39.39 -6.84 -15.13
CA GLN A 121 40.38 -5.87 -14.66
C GLN A 121 41.54 -6.55 -13.93
N ARG A 122 42.22 -7.53 -14.56
CA ARG A 122 43.60 -7.90 -14.19
C ARG A 122 44.29 -8.82 -15.20
N MET A 123 44.60 -8.32 -16.40
CA MET A 123 45.78 -8.77 -17.15
C MET A 123 46.88 -7.79 -16.69
N GLY A 124 47.86 -8.14 -15.85
CA GLY A 124 48.81 -9.22 -16.09
C GLY A 124 49.54 -8.87 -17.38
N SER A 125 50.49 -7.96 -17.39
CA SER A 125 51.79 -8.06 -16.71
C SER A 125 52.45 -6.70 -16.57
#